data_AF-A0A937FWZ7-F1
#
_entry.id   AF-A0A937FWZ7-F1
#
_cell.length_a   1.000
_cell.length_b   1.000
_cell.length_c   1.000
_cell.angle_alpha   90.00
_cell.angle_beta   90.00
_cell.angle_gamma   90.00
#
_symmetry.space_group_name_H-M   'P 1'
#
loop_
_entity.id
_entity.type
_entity.pdbx_description
1 polymer ?
#
loop_
_entity_poly.entity_id
_entity_poly.type
_entity_poly.pdbx_seq_one_letter_code
_entity_poly.pdbx_strand_id
1 'polypeptide(L)'
;MKTKFSYHLTLLILTITFTSCLYSCKKSKEPINDEAGRGDTYAIVEDVESNCNPAWFPHSQTPPPMEGNGSPFDTTSTTNSIFHEWSWQKFLWLTKPMDNGKTLFEDSLTLVTNELLPIEPIEGVALVLTDVGQAGSDGVLISNESFNGQTDTVYYGIYANNILLEVADSMKSVILNDTSKVSNTATFPVGALEVKTSWVQASTIPSGQQSDYYLTKAYITPLQDTATVALLGVHVVGVVKNHPEFIWATFEHNSLAGRYDWASTTDQDVPVTSNENLMFFAKGDTATIKNITYTKSTSSAAENVFTVFQYGIPRTAENAIMPHTSQDSATNLSNYNNIVRLNECVSESLSDVWKNYFYNGSVWINTDGLTHDQQVELMIKAGGSIGSADSTSSARGSLAAFNITMETFAQTFGVSQIHTMDASQVFNCMGCHTTVATVTVGKSTFKNSKSPLYFSHIFRSYLSVSSGVSVDEIEKLRIQEFIDVLERETDFNKK
;
A
#
# COMPACT_ATOMS: atom_id res chain seq x y z
N MET A 1 -26.57 -60.22 50.96
CA MET A 1 -27.39 -61.33 50.40
C MET A 1 -27.91 -60.85 49.04
N LYS A 2 -27.69 -61.56 47.91
CA LYS A 2 -28.55 -62.64 47.38
C LYS A 2 -30.03 -62.16 47.37
N THR A 3 -30.73 -61.92 46.26
CA THR A 3 -30.95 -62.66 44.97
C THR A 3 -31.77 -61.75 44.00
N LYS A 4 -32.06 -62.00 42.71
CA LYS A 4 -31.82 -63.08 41.70
C LYS A 4 -32.05 -62.52 40.27
N PHE A 5 -31.49 -63.16 39.25
CA PHE A 5 -31.83 -63.02 37.82
C PHE A 5 -33.05 -63.88 37.45
N SER A 6 -33.79 -63.53 36.36
CA SER A 6 -34.32 -64.50 35.40
C SER A 6 -34.69 -63.86 34.05
N TYR A 7 -34.49 -64.60 32.96
CA TYR A 7 -34.78 -64.24 31.56
C TYR A 7 -36.16 -64.75 31.10
N HIS A 8 -36.65 -64.22 29.97
CA HIS A 8 -37.37 -65.03 28.98
C HIS A 8 -36.87 -64.74 27.54
N LEU A 9 -36.78 -65.81 26.75
CA LEU A 9 -36.23 -65.89 25.38
C LEU A 9 -37.33 -66.38 24.40
N THR A 10 -36.99 -66.38 23.10
CA THR A 10 -37.56 -67.16 21.95
C THR A 10 -38.85 -66.61 21.30
N LEU A 11 -39.11 -66.75 19.98
CA LEU A 11 -38.35 -67.42 18.90
C LEU A 11 -38.47 -66.68 17.53
N LEU A 12 -37.51 -66.94 16.62
CA LEU A 12 -37.41 -66.52 15.21
C LEU A 12 -38.22 -67.43 14.26
N ILE A 13 -38.87 -66.91 13.21
CA ILE A 13 -39.07 -67.64 11.93
C ILE A 13 -38.73 -66.75 10.73
N LEU A 14 -38.10 -67.38 9.73
CA LEU A 14 -37.49 -66.82 8.52
C LEU A 14 -38.37 -67.13 7.29
N THR A 15 -38.26 -66.35 6.20
CA THR A 15 -38.45 -66.89 4.85
C THR A 15 -37.64 -66.08 3.83
N ILE A 16 -36.92 -66.80 2.96
CA ILE A 16 -36.04 -66.26 1.91
C ILE A 16 -36.59 -66.74 0.56
N THR A 17 -36.59 -65.87 -0.45
CA THR A 17 -36.60 -66.27 -1.86
C THR A 17 -35.45 -65.57 -2.60
N PHE A 18 -34.86 -66.27 -3.56
CA PHE A 18 -33.51 -66.00 -4.06
C PHE A 18 -33.43 -66.30 -5.55
N THR A 19 -33.15 -65.29 -6.39
CA THR A 19 -32.70 -65.41 -7.79
C THR A 19 -32.30 -63.99 -8.27
N SER A 20 -31.05 -63.56 -8.21
CA SER A 20 -29.91 -63.91 -9.08
C SER A 20 -29.96 -63.28 -10.49
N CYS A 21 -29.17 -62.22 -10.70
CA CYS A 21 -28.35 -62.09 -11.91
C CYS A 21 -27.08 -61.29 -11.60
N LEU A 22 -25.95 -61.77 -12.12
CA LEU A 22 -24.62 -61.19 -11.91
C LEU A 22 -24.36 -60.09 -12.94
N TYR A 23 -23.75 -58.97 -12.54
CA TYR A 23 -22.70 -58.33 -13.33
C TYR A 23 -21.77 -57.51 -12.43
N SER A 24 -20.47 -57.57 -12.72
CA SER A 24 -19.42 -56.97 -11.89
C SER A 24 -18.41 -56.22 -12.76
N CYS A 25 -17.93 -55.08 -12.26
CA CYS A 25 -16.76 -54.31 -12.70
C CYS A 25 -16.68 -53.81 -14.17
N LYS A 26 -16.85 -52.49 -14.38
CA LYS A 26 -15.71 -51.55 -14.47
C LYS A 26 -16.10 -50.06 -14.54
N LYS A 27 -15.23 -49.25 -13.92
CA LYS A 27 -15.17 -47.78 -13.80
C LYS A 27 -15.58 -46.96 -15.04
N SER A 28 -16.23 -45.82 -14.77
CA SER A 28 -15.65 -44.49 -15.05
C SER A 28 -15.74 -43.63 -13.78
N LYS A 29 -14.85 -42.65 -13.63
CA LYS A 29 -14.96 -41.59 -12.62
C LYS A 29 -15.56 -40.36 -13.30
N GLU A 30 -16.51 -39.70 -12.66
CA GLU A 30 -16.72 -38.26 -12.84
C GLU A 30 -16.34 -37.57 -11.51
N PRO A 31 -15.64 -36.43 -11.54
CA PRO A 31 -15.29 -35.70 -10.33
C PRO A 31 -16.52 -34.98 -9.76
N ILE A 32 -16.61 -34.96 -8.43
CA ILE A 32 -17.51 -34.04 -7.73
C ILE A 32 -16.84 -32.67 -7.78
N ASN A 33 -17.47 -31.71 -8.44
CA ASN A 33 -17.06 -30.31 -8.38
C ASN A 33 -17.51 -29.70 -7.05
N ASP A 34 -16.67 -29.81 -6.03
CA ASP A 34 -16.79 -29.00 -4.81
C ASP A 34 -16.17 -27.60 -5.04
N GLU A 35 -16.72 -26.85 -6.00
CA GLU A 35 -16.51 -25.39 -6.09
C GLU A 35 -17.59 -24.68 -5.27
N ALA A 36 -17.52 -24.85 -3.95
CA ALA A 36 -18.24 -23.98 -3.00
C ALA A 36 -17.48 -22.66 -2.89
N GLY A 37 -17.61 -21.81 -3.92
CA GLY A 37 -17.01 -20.48 -3.96
C GLY A 37 -17.42 -19.66 -2.75
N ARG A 38 -16.42 -19.15 -2.01
CA ARG A 38 -16.61 -18.13 -0.98
C ARG A 38 -16.87 -16.81 -1.70
N GLY A 39 -18.14 -16.57 -2.07
CA GLY A 39 -18.53 -15.40 -2.85
C GLY A 39 -18.01 -14.10 -2.24
N ASP A 40 -17.43 -13.24 -3.08
CA ASP A 40 -16.99 -11.91 -2.67
C ASP A 40 -18.18 -11.16 -2.07
N THR A 41 -18.00 -10.68 -0.83
CA THR A 41 -19.04 -10.01 -0.04
C THR A 41 -18.99 -8.49 -0.19
N TYR A 42 -17.99 -7.97 -0.89
CA TYR A 42 -17.98 -6.58 -1.34
C TYR A 42 -19.09 -6.36 -2.35
N ALA A 43 -20.06 -5.54 -1.97
CA ALA A 43 -21.08 -5.12 -2.91
C ALA A 43 -20.45 -4.27 -4.01
N ILE A 44 -20.34 -4.84 -5.22
CA ILE A 44 -20.19 -4.06 -6.44
C ILE A 44 -21.40 -3.14 -6.51
N VAL A 45 -21.16 -1.84 -6.41
CA VAL A 45 -22.20 -0.84 -6.60
C VAL A 45 -22.51 -0.81 -8.10
N GLU A 46 -23.62 -1.43 -8.51
CA GLU A 46 -24.18 -1.25 -9.85
C GLU A 46 -24.56 0.21 -10.04
N ASP A 47 -23.79 0.90 -10.89
CA ASP A 47 -24.10 2.17 -11.54
C ASP A 47 -24.70 3.29 -10.66
N VAL A 48 -23.99 3.63 -9.57
CA VAL A 48 -24.16 4.91 -8.89
C VAL A 48 -23.08 5.88 -9.35
N GLU A 49 -23.47 7.12 -9.64
CA GLU A 49 -22.56 8.25 -9.83
C GLU A 49 -21.71 8.45 -8.57
N SER A 50 -20.49 7.93 -8.56
CA SER A 50 -19.43 8.25 -7.60
C SER A 50 -18.91 9.69 -7.84
N ASN A 51 -19.82 10.66 -7.78
CA ASN A 51 -19.49 12.08 -7.82
C ASN A 51 -18.87 12.47 -6.47
N CYS A 52 -17.70 13.08 -6.52
CA CYS A 52 -17.03 13.71 -5.39
C CYS A 52 -18.00 14.56 -4.57
N ASN A 53 -17.96 14.42 -3.24
CA ASN A 53 -18.96 15.04 -2.37
C ASN A 53 -18.85 16.58 -2.47
N PRO A 54 -19.93 17.31 -2.83
CA PRO A 54 -19.88 18.77 -2.94
C PRO A 54 -19.44 19.48 -1.65
N ALA A 55 -19.63 18.87 -0.48
CA ALA A 55 -19.18 19.41 0.79
C ALA A 55 -17.64 19.41 0.98
N TRP A 56 -16.88 18.79 0.06
CA TRP A 56 -15.42 18.93 0.02
C TRP A 56 -14.98 20.28 -0.57
N PHE A 57 -15.87 21.01 -1.25
CA PHE A 57 -15.53 22.23 -2.00
C PHE A 57 -16.23 23.48 -1.42
N PRO A 58 -15.57 24.67 -1.42
CA PRO A 58 -14.19 24.91 -1.87
C PRO A 58 -13.17 24.22 -0.96
N HIS A 59 -12.01 23.86 -1.52
CA HIS A 59 -10.98 23.06 -0.85
C HIS A 59 -10.54 23.62 0.52
N SER A 60 -10.48 24.95 0.67
CA SER A 60 -10.19 25.60 1.96
C SER A 60 -11.18 25.26 3.08
N GLN A 61 -12.34 24.70 2.76
CA GLN A 61 -13.40 24.30 3.68
C GLN A 61 -13.60 22.78 3.78
N THR A 62 -12.76 21.95 3.13
CA THR A 62 -12.90 20.49 3.20
C THR A 62 -12.94 20.01 4.67
N PRO A 63 -13.98 19.28 5.08
CA PRO A 63 -14.11 18.75 6.43
C PRO A 63 -13.24 17.49 6.60
N PRO A 64 -12.75 17.20 7.82
CA PRO A 64 -12.12 15.91 8.10
C PRO A 64 -13.08 14.76 7.78
N PRO A 65 -12.59 13.63 7.23
CA PRO A 65 -13.43 12.44 7.09
C PRO A 65 -13.88 11.93 8.46
N MET A 66 -15.07 11.34 8.50
CA MET A 66 -15.52 10.60 9.68
C MET A 66 -14.84 9.23 9.67
N GLU A 67 -14.10 8.90 10.72
CA GLU A 67 -13.28 7.67 10.79
C GLU A 67 -13.70 6.73 11.92
N GLY A 68 -14.44 7.23 12.93
CA GLY A 68 -14.82 6.49 14.14
C GLY A 68 -16.24 5.92 14.13
N ASN A 69 -16.87 5.85 15.30
CA ASN A 69 -18.27 5.44 15.41
C ASN A 69 -19.17 6.42 14.64
N GLY A 70 -20.15 5.90 13.89
CA GLY A 70 -21.00 6.68 12.99
C GLY A 70 -20.33 7.12 11.67
N SER A 71 -19.09 6.67 11.39
CA SER A 71 -18.47 6.82 10.06
C SER A 71 -19.09 5.87 9.03
N PRO A 72 -18.84 6.07 7.72
CA PRO A 72 -19.14 5.07 6.69
C PRO A 72 -18.50 3.69 6.95
N PHE A 73 -17.42 3.62 7.75
CA PHE A 73 -16.76 2.38 8.14
C PHE A 73 -17.34 1.74 9.42
N ASP A 74 -18.27 2.40 10.13
CA ASP A 74 -18.99 1.83 11.28
C ASP A 74 -20.15 0.92 10.83
N THR A 75 -19.81 -0.02 9.96
CA THR A 75 -20.68 -0.98 9.27
C THR A 75 -20.09 -2.39 9.39
N THR A 76 -20.94 -3.41 9.23
CA THR A 76 -20.48 -4.82 9.12
C THR A 76 -20.05 -5.20 7.72
N SER A 77 -20.36 -4.37 6.71
CA SER A 77 -19.87 -4.57 5.34
C SER A 77 -19.65 -3.26 4.61
N THR A 78 -18.56 -3.20 3.83
CA THR A 78 -18.03 -1.99 3.17
C THR A 78 -18.09 -2.10 1.64
N THR A 79 -17.93 -0.97 0.95
CA THR A 79 -17.77 -0.91 -0.52
C THR A 79 -16.44 -0.24 -0.86
N ASN A 80 -15.88 -0.56 -2.04
CA ASN A 80 -14.65 0.07 -2.53
C ASN A 80 -14.73 1.61 -2.61
N SER A 81 -15.91 2.15 -2.96
CA SER A 81 -16.17 3.59 -3.01
C SER A 81 -15.86 4.29 -1.69
N ILE A 82 -16.19 3.69 -0.54
CA ILE A 82 -15.96 4.29 0.78
C ILE A 82 -14.45 4.50 1.03
N PHE A 83 -13.58 3.57 0.63
CA PHE A 83 -12.13 3.71 0.76
C PHE A 83 -11.56 4.77 -0.17
N HIS A 84 -12.07 4.85 -1.40
CA HIS A 84 -11.61 5.83 -2.39
C HIS A 84 -12.09 7.26 -2.04
N GLU A 85 -13.33 7.41 -1.57
CA GLU A 85 -13.88 8.66 -1.06
C GLU A 85 -13.14 9.13 0.21
N TRP A 86 -12.90 8.23 1.16
CA TRP A 86 -12.08 8.53 2.34
C TRP A 86 -10.68 9.01 1.93
N SER A 87 -10.03 8.33 0.98
CA SER A 87 -8.69 8.68 0.52
C SER A 87 -8.65 10.11 -0.03
N TRP A 88 -9.53 10.44 -0.97
CA TRP A 88 -9.61 11.79 -1.55
C TRP A 88 -10.01 12.85 -0.52
N GLN A 89 -10.99 12.57 0.34
CA GLN A 89 -11.38 13.50 1.41
C GLN A 89 -10.24 13.74 2.39
N LYS A 90 -9.50 12.70 2.78
CA LYS A 90 -8.37 12.80 3.71
C LYS A 90 -7.25 13.62 3.10
N PHE A 91 -6.92 13.39 1.83
CA PHE A 91 -5.94 14.19 1.09
C PHE A 91 -6.32 15.67 1.08
N LEU A 92 -7.51 16.02 0.58
CA LEU A 92 -8.00 17.41 0.55
C LEU A 92 -8.06 18.04 1.95
N TRP A 93 -8.51 17.31 2.97
CA TRP A 93 -8.49 17.82 4.34
C TRP A 93 -7.07 18.10 4.88
N LEU A 94 -6.08 17.30 4.47
CA LEU A 94 -4.67 17.48 4.84
C LEU A 94 -3.97 18.59 4.04
N THR A 95 -4.34 18.78 2.78
CA THR A 95 -3.68 19.71 1.85
C THR A 95 -4.33 21.09 1.78
N LYS A 96 -5.49 21.28 2.42
CA LYS A 96 -6.14 22.60 2.49
C LYS A 96 -5.22 23.68 3.08
N PRO A 97 -5.31 24.92 2.59
CA PRO A 97 -4.51 26.03 3.09
C PRO A 97 -4.93 26.46 4.51
N MET A 98 -3.94 26.75 5.34
CA MET A 98 -4.06 27.31 6.68
C MET A 98 -3.74 28.82 6.68
N ASP A 99 -4.15 29.56 7.70
CA ASP A 99 -3.97 31.03 7.79
C ASP A 99 -2.50 31.51 7.72
N ASN A 100 -1.54 30.62 8.01
CA ASN A 100 -0.11 30.88 7.93
C ASN A 100 0.52 30.54 6.55
N GLY A 101 -0.29 30.13 5.57
CA GLY A 101 0.15 29.78 4.22
C GLY A 101 0.68 28.35 4.04
N LYS A 102 0.72 27.55 5.11
CA LYS A 102 1.03 26.11 5.05
C LYS A 102 -0.21 25.29 4.66
N THR A 103 0.00 24.04 4.28
CA THR A 103 -1.04 23.00 4.32
C THR A 103 -1.38 22.61 5.77
N LEU A 104 -2.56 21.99 5.99
CA LEU A 104 -2.91 21.45 7.31
C LEU A 104 -1.89 20.39 7.78
N PHE A 105 -1.32 19.56 6.90
CA PHE A 105 -0.35 18.56 7.31
C PHE A 105 1.00 19.16 7.77
N GLU A 106 1.51 20.20 7.09
CA GLU A 106 2.72 20.94 7.50
C GLU A 106 2.54 21.78 8.78
N ASP A 107 1.29 22.09 9.14
CA ASP A 107 0.94 22.92 10.31
C ASP A 107 0.60 22.09 11.55
N SER A 108 -0.19 21.02 11.38
CA SER A 108 -0.81 20.27 12.47
C SER A 108 -0.21 18.88 12.73
N LEU A 109 0.69 18.37 11.88
CA LEU A 109 1.39 17.09 12.11
C LEU A 109 2.85 17.32 12.52
N THR A 110 3.42 16.35 13.23
CA THR A 110 4.84 16.37 13.59
C THR A 110 5.65 15.76 12.45
N LEU A 111 6.57 16.55 11.88
CA LEU A 111 7.60 16.05 10.97
C LEU A 111 8.58 15.16 11.74
N VAL A 112 8.86 13.95 11.21
CA VAL A 112 9.67 12.92 11.86
C VAL A 112 10.70 12.30 10.92
N THR A 113 11.76 11.72 11.49
CA THR A 113 12.70 10.87 10.76
C THR A 113 12.11 9.50 10.44
N ASN A 114 12.85 8.69 9.68
CA ASN A 114 12.52 7.29 9.38
C ASN A 114 12.59 6.35 10.62
N GLU A 115 12.92 6.91 11.79
CA GLU A 115 12.93 6.30 13.12
C GLU A 115 11.87 6.91 14.06
N LEU A 116 10.89 7.64 13.52
CA LEU A 116 9.83 8.34 14.27
C LEU A 116 10.36 9.39 15.28
N LEU A 117 11.60 9.86 15.11
CA LEU A 117 12.15 10.93 15.95
C LEU A 117 11.66 12.28 15.41
N PRO A 118 11.07 13.17 16.23
CA PRO A 118 10.70 14.51 15.78
C PRO A 118 11.88 15.28 15.19
N ILE A 119 11.66 15.93 14.04
CA ILE A 119 12.64 16.81 13.42
C ILE A 119 12.40 18.24 13.92
N GLU A 120 13.42 18.83 14.52
CA GLU A 120 13.35 20.20 15.05
C GLU A 120 13.07 21.22 13.94
N PRO A 121 12.09 22.13 14.10
CA PRO A 121 11.77 23.13 13.10
C PRO A 121 12.86 24.20 13.00
N ILE A 122 13.18 24.60 11.77
CA ILE A 122 14.14 25.68 11.48
C ILE A 122 13.38 26.98 11.24
N GLU A 123 13.76 28.06 11.94
CA GLU A 123 13.09 29.36 11.82
C GLU A 123 13.13 29.88 10.37
N GLY A 124 11.97 30.31 9.85
CA GLY A 124 11.85 30.80 8.48
C GLY A 124 11.95 29.71 7.39
N VAL A 125 11.71 28.45 7.75
CA VAL A 125 11.63 27.27 6.89
C VAL A 125 10.38 26.47 7.27
N ALA A 126 9.63 25.96 6.28
CA ALA A 126 8.39 25.23 6.53
C ALA A 126 8.60 23.72 6.75
N LEU A 127 9.63 23.17 6.09
CA LEU A 127 9.90 21.74 5.94
C LEU A 127 11.41 21.45 6.08
N VAL A 128 11.77 20.32 6.69
CA VAL A 128 13.17 19.85 6.77
C VAL A 128 13.25 18.48 6.10
N LEU A 129 14.11 18.37 5.08
CA LEU A 129 14.28 17.15 4.29
C LEU A 129 15.60 16.48 4.67
N THR A 130 15.53 15.21 5.07
CA THR A 130 16.68 14.43 5.56
C THR A 130 16.95 13.18 4.74
N ASP A 131 15.94 12.63 4.06
CA ASP A 131 16.00 11.32 3.41
C ASP A 131 15.93 11.47 1.87
N VAL A 132 16.61 10.56 1.17
CA VAL A 132 16.70 10.42 -0.30
C VAL A 132 16.52 8.97 -0.76
N GLY A 133 16.37 8.02 0.16
CA GLY A 133 16.19 6.59 -0.16
C GLY A 133 14.77 6.26 -0.63
N GLN A 134 14.69 5.49 -1.72
CA GLN A 134 13.45 4.83 -2.14
C GLN A 134 13.02 3.77 -1.13
N ALA A 135 11.73 3.39 -1.16
CA ALA A 135 11.23 2.29 -0.34
C ALA A 135 11.99 0.99 -0.65
N GLY A 136 12.55 0.37 0.40
CA GLY A 136 13.17 -0.95 0.37
C GLY A 136 14.62 -1.02 -0.12
N SER A 137 15.09 -0.07 -0.93
CA SER A 137 16.44 -0.10 -1.52
C SER A 137 17.35 1.03 -1.04
N ASP A 138 18.64 0.96 -1.38
CA ASP A 138 19.57 2.10 -1.27
C ASP A 138 19.58 2.97 -2.54
N GLY A 139 18.62 2.76 -3.45
CA GLY A 139 18.47 3.56 -4.66
C GLY A 139 17.80 4.91 -4.38
N VAL A 140 18.21 5.93 -5.12
CA VAL A 140 17.55 7.25 -5.16
C VAL A 140 16.85 7.44 -6.52
N LEU A 141 15.90 8.37 -6.57
CA LEU A 141 15.28 8.82 -7.81
C LEU A 141 15.84 10.20 -8.17
N ILE A 142 16.16 10.44 -9.44
CA ILE A 142 16.74 11.70 -9.94
C ILE A 142 15.86 12.26 -11.04
N SER A 143 15.59 13.57 -11.02
CA SER A 143 14.85 14.24 -12.10
C SER A 143 15.67 14.30 -13.38
N ASN A 144 15.03 14.01 -14.51
CA ASN A 144 15.60 14.02 -15.85
C ASN A 144 16.11 15.41 -16.27
N GLU A 145 17.38 15.50 -16.69
CA GLU A 145 18.00 16.75 -17.16
C GLU A 145 17.22 17.38 -18.33
N SER A 146 16.66 16.56 -19.22
CA SER A 146 15.90 17.05 -20.39
C SER A 146 14.60 17.77 -20.03
N PHE A 147 14.13 17.69 -18.77
CA PHE A 147 12.93 18.39 -18.33
C PHE A 147 13.14 19.90 -18.19
N ASN A 148 14.28 20.36 -17.65
CA ASN A 148 14.57 21.80 -17.48
C ASN A 148 16.07 22.19 -17.56
N GLY A 149 16.93 21.33 -18.10
CA GLY A 149 18.38 21.58 -18.22
C GLY A 149 19.17 21.45 -16.92
N GLN A 150 18.59 20.83 -15.88
CA GLN A 150 19.26 20.49 -14.63
C GLN A 150 18.59 19.27 -13.97
N THR A 151 19.35 18.54 -13.16
CA THR A 151 18.88 17.41 -12.34
C THR A 151 18.83 17.76 -10.86
N ASP A 152 18.06 17.01 -10.09
CA ASP A 152 18.07 17.01 -8.62
C ASP A 152 17.60 15.64 -8.11
N THR A 153 17.97 15.31 -6.88
CA THR A 153 17.53 14.08 -6.20
C THR A 153 16.12 14.30 -5.63
N VAL A 154 15.28 13.26 -5.60
CA VAL A 154 14.00 13.31 -4.90
C VAL A 154 14.21 13.07 -3.41
N TYR A 155 13.72 14.01 -2.60
CA TYR A 155 13.82 14.01 -1.14
C TYR A 155 12.49 13.63 -0.48
N TYR A 156 12.52 13.06 0.73
CA TYR A 156 11.31 12.66 1.46
C TYR A 156 11.16 13.34 2.81
N GLY A 157 9.90 13.61 3.18
CA GLY A 157 9.47 14.01 4.51
C GLY A 157 8.36 13.08 5.01
N ILE A 158 8.42 12.67 6.27
CA ILE A 158 7.42 11.83 6.93
C ILE A 158 6.77 12.65 8.06
N TYR A 159 5.45 12.64 8.13
CA TYR A 159 4.68 13.31 9.17
C TYR A 159 3.82 12.30 9.93
N ALA A 160 3.75 12.44 11.25
CA ALA A 160 2.90 11.63 12.12
C ALA A 160 1.99 12.52 12.97
N ASN A 161 0.78 12.03 13.28
CA ASN A 161 -0.08 12.70 14.25
C ASN A 161 0.19 12.21 15.69
N ASN A 162 -0.27 12.99 16.68
CA ASN A 162 -0.07 12.69 18.10
C ASN A 162 -0.63 11.31 18.49
N ILE A 163 -1.74 10.87 17.88
CA ILE A 163 -2.35 9.56 18.13
C ILE A 163 -1.37 8.41 17.80
N LEU A 164 -0.68 8.48 16.66
CA LEU A 164 0.35 7.52 16.28
C LEU A 164 1.55 7.60 17.24
N LEU A 165 2.03 8.81 17.53
CA LEU A 165 3.19 9.06 18.39
C LEU A 165 3.00 8.58 19.84
N GLU A 166 1.85 8.85 20.45
CA GLU A 166 1.51 8.44 21.82
C GLU A 166 1.46 6.91 21.95
N VAL A 167 0.89 6.23 20.96
CA VAL A 167 0.81 4.76 20.92
C VAL A 167 2.19 4.15 20.69
N ALA A 168 2.99 4.73 19.80
CA ALA A 168 4.37 4.32 19.58
C ALA A 168 5.23 4.48 20.85
N ASP A 169 5.11 5.59 21.58
CA ASP A 169 5.85 5.84 22.82
C ASP A 169 5.43 4.88 23.95
N SER A 170 4.13 4.68 24.12
CA SER A 170 3.55 3.72 25.06
C SER A 170 4.02 2.29 24.78
N MET A 171 3.88 1.83 23.54
CA MET A 171 4.22 0.45 23.16
C MET A 171 5.73 0.20 23.12
N LYS A 172 6.54 1.17 22.73
CA LYS A 172 7.99 1.17 22.98
C LYS A 172 8.27 0.92 24.46
N SER A 173 7.68 1.73 25.34
CA SER A 173 7.91 1.64 26.78
C SER A 173 7.49 0.30 27.38
N VAL A 174 6.41 -0.31 26.88
CA VAL A 174 6.01 -1.68 27.24
C VAL A 174 7.07 -2.70 26.82
N ILE A 175 7.54 -2.65 25.56
CA ILE A 175 8.46 -3.64 24.99
C ILE A 175 9.88 -3.51 25.55
N LEU A 176 10.34 -2.29 25.85
CA LEU A 176 11.65 -2.06 26.48
C LEU A 176 11.70 -2.58 27.93
N ASN A 177 10.56 -2.56 28.64
CA ASN A 177 10.44 -3.13 29.99
C ASN A 177 10.29 -4.65 30.00
N ASP A 178 9.64 -5.24 28.99
CA ASP A 178 9.46 -6.69 28.83
C ASP A 178 9.58 -7.08 27.35
N THR A 179 10.77 -7.55 26.95
CA THR A 179 11.03 -7.96 25.57
C THR A 179 10.29 -9.23 25.14
N SER A 180 9.59 -9.93 26.05
CA SER A 180 8.64 -10.97 25.64
C SER A 180 7.42 -10.38 24.89
N LYS A 181 7.16 -9.07 25.03
CA LYS A 181 6.08 -8.34 24.35
C LYS A 181 6.43 -7.86 22.94
N VAL A 182 7.64 -8.16 22.44
CA VAL A 182 8.00 -7.89 21.04
C VAL A 182 6.96 -8.53 20.10
N SER A 183 6.52 -9.76 20.36
CA SER A 183 5.29 -10.26 19.72
C SER A 183 4.05 -9.94 20.58
N ASN A 184 3.05 -9.29 19.98
CA ASN A 184 1.84 -8.81 20.66
C ASN A 184 0.66 -8.64 19.68
N THR A 185 -0.52 -8.32 20.22
CA THR A 185 -1.77 -8.13 19.47
C THR A 185 -2.23 -6.67 19.44
N ALA A 186 -1.37 -5.71 19.80
CA ALA A 186 -1.73 -4.30 19.83
C ALA A 186 -1.90 -3.74 18.42
N THR A 187 -2.82 -2.79 18.27
CA THR A 187 -3.14 -2.09 17.02
C THR A 187 -2.99 -0.60 17.22
N PHE A 188 -2.76 0.14 16.14
CA PHE A 188 -2.96 1.58 16.18
C PHE A 188 -4.47 1.88 16.24
N PRO A 189 -4.91 2.87 17.03
CA PRO A 189 -6.32 3.21 17.17
C PRO A 189 -6.80 4.04 15.97
N VAL A 190 -8.12 4.09 15.80
CA VAL A 190 -8.78 4.93 14.80
C VAL A 190 -8.29 6.38 14.87
N GLY A 191 -7.99 6.95 13.70
CA GLY A 191 -7.45 8.30 13.56
C GLY A 191 -5.93 8.37 13.67
N ALA A 192 -5.20 7.29 13.99
CA ALA A 192 -3.75 7.24 13.81
C ALA A 192 -3.41 7.47 12.33
N LEU A 193 -2.44 8.35 12.06
CA LEU A 193 -2.13 8.86 10.73
C LEU A 193 -0.62 9.03 10.53
N GLU A 194 -0.14 8.50 9.40
CA GLU A 194 1.17 8.78 8.82
C GLU A 194 0.97 9.41 7.43
N VAL A 195 1.78 10.42 7.08
CA VAL A 195 1.81 11.04 5.75
C VAL A 195 3.25 11.08 5.27
N LYS A 196 3.57 10.37 4.19
CA LYS A 196 4.88 10.46 3.53
C LYS A 196 4.76 11.36 2.30
N THR A 197 5.76 12.20 2.05
CA THR A 197 5.78 13.18 0.97
C THR A 197 7.10 13.12 0.21
N SER A 198 7.08 13.39 -1.09
CA SER A 198 8.25 13.43 -1.97
C SER A 198 8.40 14.78 -2.66
N TRP A 199 9.64 15.25 -2.80
CA TRP A 199 9.94 16.63 -3.16
C TRP A 199 11.15 16.73 -4.09
N VAL A 200 11.18 17.77 -4.93
CA VAL A 200 12.35 18.17 -5.71
C VAL A 200 12.53 19.70 -5.61
N GLN A 201 13.75 20.22 -5.77
CA GLN A 201 13.97 21.66 -5.89
C GLN A 201 13.20 22.23 -7.09
N ALA A 202 12.42 23.29 -6.87
CA ALA A 202 11.54 23.86 -7.90
C ALA A 202 12.28 24.37 -9.15
N SER A 203 13.60 24.60 -9.05
CA SER A 203 14.47 24.92 -10.20
C SER A 203 14.57 23.80 -11.24
N THR A 204 14.28 22.54 -10.92
CA THR A 204 14.19 21.46 -11.93
C THR A 204 12.91 21.50 -12.75
N ILE A 205 11.93 22.32 -12.38
CA ILE A 205 10.66 22.47 -13.08
C ILE A 205 10.72 23.72 -13.97
N PRO A 206 10.31 23.64 -15.26
CA PRO A 206 10.20 24.82 -16.12
C PRO A 206 9.41 25.94 -15.47
N SER A 207 9.92 27.17 -15.51
CA SER A 207 9.31 28.31 -14.80
C SER A 207 7.83 28.55 -15.13
N GLY A 208 7.39 28.23 -16.35
CA GLY A 208 5.98 28.31 -16.77
C GLY A 208 5.07 27.18 -16.26
N GLN A 209 5.62 26.15 -15.60
CA GLN A 209 4.90 25.03 -14.99
C GLN A 209 4.99 25.04 -13.46
N GLN A 210 5.86 25.85 -12.84
CA GLN A 210 6.03 25.87 -11.38
C GLN A 210 4.76 26.25 -10.61
N SER A 211 3.83 27.00 -11.23
CA SER A 211 2.51 27.31 -10.65
C SER A 211 1.58 26.11 -10.53
N ASP A 212 1.90 24.99 -11.18
CA ASP A 212 1.10 23.77 -11.14
C ASP A 212 1.41 22.87 -9.94
N TYR A 213 2.50 23.15 -9.22
CA TYR A 213 2.98 22.38 -8.07
C TYR A 213 2.75 23.12 -6.75
N TYR A 214 2.45 22.40 -5.66
CA TYR A 214 2.55 22.99 -4.33
C TYR A 214 4.02 23.28 -4.00
N LEU A 215 4.34 24.56 -3.80
CA LEU A 215 5.69 25.04 -3.51
C LEU A 215 5.83 25.46 -2.04
N THR A 216 6.88 24.98 -1.38
CA THR A 216 7.21 25.36 0.01
C THR A 216 8.71 25.60 0.15
N LYS A 217 9.14 26.30 1.21
CA LYS A 217 10.57 26.51 1.49
C LYS A 217 11.06 25.42 2.45
N ALA A 218 12.03 24.64 1.99
CA ALA A 218 12.63 23.56 2.76
C ALA A 218 14.12 23.81 3.07
N TYR A 219 14.60 23.24 4.16
CA TYR A 219 16.02 23.02 4.41
C TYR A 219 16.37 21.59 4.00
N ILE A 220 17.31 21.45 3.07
CA ILE A 220 17.68 20.16 2.49
C ILE A 220 18.99 19.72 3.16
N THR A 221 18.88 18.82 4.14
CA THR A 221 20.00 18.39 4.98
C THR A 221 21.17 17.81 4.17
N PRO A 222 20.95 16.99 3.12
CA PRO A 222 22.04 16.53 2.23
C PRO A 222 22.80 17.66 1.52
N LEU A 223 22.16 18.80 1.26
CA LEU A 223 22.77 19.98 0.62
C LEU A 223 23.30 21.02 1.62
N GLN A 224 22.83 20.96 2.87
CA GLN A 224 23.08 21.94 3.94
C GLN A 224 22.63 23.38 3.59
N ASP A 225 21.61 23.51 2.75
CA ASP A 225 21.08 24.80 2.27
C ASP A 225 19.53 24.81 2.25
N THR A 226 18.94 26.01 2.11
CA THR A 226 17.49 26.18 1.93
C THR A 226 17.12 26.43 0.47
N ALA A 227 16.15 25.70 -0.03
CA ALA A 227 15.60 25.86 -1.38
C ALA A 227 14.07 25.96 -1.36
N THR A 228 13.49 26.48 -2.43
CA THR A 228 12.06 26.26 -2.73
C THR A 228 11.94 24.88 -3.35
N VAL A 229 11.08 24.03 -2.79
CA VAL A 229 10.81 22.68 -3.27
C VAL A 229 9.36 22.54 -3.72
N ALA A 230 9.13 21.64 -4.67
CA ALA A 230 7.85 21.29 -5.24
C ALA A 230 7.42 19.88 -4.79
N LEU A 231 6.18 19.75 -4.35
CA LEU A 231 5.61 18.46 -3.94
C LEU A 231 5.31 17.59 -5.16
N LEU A 232 5.77 16.34 -5.15
CA LEU A 232 5.58 15.40 -6.27
C LEU A 232 4.58 14.31 -5.97
N GLY A 233 4.57 13.78 -4.75
CA GLY A 233 3.70 12.69 -4.36
C GLY A 233 3.47 12.62 -2.86
N VAL A 234 2.37 11.97 -2.48
CA VAL A 234 1.93 11.83 -1.08
C VAL A 234 1.38 10.43 -0.84
N HIS A 235 1.85 9.75 0.19
CA HIS A 235 1.08 8.66 0.81
C HIS A 235 0.26 9.22 1.97
N VAL A 236 -0.99 8.80 2.06
CA VAL A 236 -1.89 9.09 3.19
C VAL A 236 -2.28 7.75 3.80
N VAL A 237 -1.82 7.50 5.03
CA VAL A 237 -1.86 6.18 5.68
C VAL A 237 -2.60 6.30 7.00
N GLY A 238 -3.83 5.78 7.08
CA GLY A 238 -4.73 6.07 8.20
C GLY A 238 -5.53 4.88 8.70
N VAL A 239 -5.73 4.80 10.02
CA VAL A 239 -6.62 3.80 10.65
C VAL A 239 -8.04 4.34 10.74
N VAL A 240 -9.00 3.55 10.25
CA VAL A 240 -10.44 3.84 10.37
C VAL A 240 -11.15 2.73 11.16
N LYS A 241 -12.40 2.97 11.55
CA LYS A 241 -13.25 2.01 12.25
C LYS A 241 -13.27 0.68 11.47
N ASN A 242 -13.13 -0.44 12.18
CA ASN A 242 -13.09 -1.80 11.62
C ASN A 242 -11.92 -2.12 10.65
N HIS A 243 -10.97 -1.20 10.43
CA HIS A 243 -9.78 -1.40 9.58
C HIS A 243 -8.47 -1.04 10.32
N PRO A 244 -7.98 -1.92 11.22
CA PRO A 244 -6.75 -1.72 12.00
C PRO A 244 -5.43 -1.86 11.21
N GLU A 245 -5.48 -2.26 9.94
CA GLU A 245 -4.32 -2.50 9.06
C GLU A 245 -3.64 -1.22 8.52
N PHE A 246 -4.26 -0.05 8.72
CA PHE A 246 -4.14 1.17 7.91
C PHE A 246 -4.66 1.01 6.47
N ILE A 247 -5.49 1.94 6.01
CA ILE A 247 -5.73 2.16 4.57
C ILE A 247 -4.50 2.88 4.01
N TRP A 248 -3.90 2.33 2.96
CA TRP A 248 -2.72 2.91 2.31
C TRP A 248 -3.12 3.58 1.00
N ALA A 249 -3.25 4.92 1.00
CA ALA A 249 -3.60 5.69 -0.19
C ALA A 249 -2.37 6.41 -0.78
N THR A 250 -2.33 6.58 -2.10
CA THR A 250 -1.22 7.23 -2.82
C THR A 250 -1.73 8.29 -3.81
N PHE A 251 -1.02 9.42 -3.87
CA PHE A 251 -1.31 10.57 -4.73
C PHE A 251 -0.02 11.03 -5.43
N GLU A 252 -0.14 11.46 -6.67
CA GLU A 252 0.97 11.90 -7.52
C GLU A 252 0.59 13.19 -8.25
N HIS A 253 1.56 14.06 -8.49
CA HIS A 253 1.40 15.14 -9.45
C HIS A 253 1.22 14.55 -10.86
N ASN A 254 0.47 15.22 -11.72
CA ASN A 254 0.27 14.82 -13.10
C ASN A 254 1.61 14.78 -13.88
N SER A 255 1.70 13.89 -14.87
CA SER A 255 2.76 13.89 -15.88
C SER A 255 4.22 13.74 -15.37
N LEU A 256 4.43 13.06 -14.24
CA LEU A 256 5.79 12.81 -13.72
C LEU A 256 6.62 11.81 -14.53
N ALA A 257 5.98 10.76 -15.07
CA ALA A 257 6.66 9.58 -15.62
C ALA A 257 5.87 8.93 -16.76
N GLY A 258 6.53 8.02 -17.50
CA GLY A 258 5.88 7.22 -18.55
C GLY A 258 4.88 6.20 -17.97
N ARG A 259 4.10 5.56 -18.84
CA ARG A 259 3.18 4.47 -18.48
C ARG A 259 3.34 3.28 -19.43
N TYR A 260 3.29 2.07 -18.90
CA TYR A 260 3.34 0.84 -19.69
C TYR A 260 2.01 0.64 -20.46
N ASP A 261 2.09 0.31 -21.75
CA ASP A 261 0.92 0.16 -22.62
C ASP A 261 0.44 -1.30 -22.66
N TRP A 262 -0.44 -1.64 -21.73
CA TRP A 262 -1.13 -2.94 -21.70
C TRP A 262 -2.07 -3.17 -22.89
N ALA A 263 -2.58 -2.13 -23.54
CA ALA A 263 -3.50 -2.28 -24.67
C ALA A 263 -2.76 -2.69 -25.95
N SER A 264 -1.53 -2.19 -26.15
CA SER A 264 -0.64 -2.62 -27.23
C SER A 264 0.17 -3.89 -26.92
N THR A 265 0.10 -4.40 -25.70
CA THR A 265 0.84 -5.61 -25.26
C THR A 265 0.12 -6.89 -25.71
N THR A 266 0.86 -7.81 -26.33
CA THR A 266 0.40 -9.16 -26.72
C THR A 266 1.19 -10.27 -26.00
N ASP A 267 2.23 -10.77 -26.64
CA ASP A 267 3.07 -11.93 -26.30
C ASP A 267 4.54 -11.53 -26.10
N GLN A 268 4.78 -10.23 -25.92
CA GLN A 268 6.08 -9.60 -25.70
C GLN A 268 5.90 -8.23 -25.03
N ASP A 269 6.93 -7.77 -24.33
CA ASP A 269 6.92 -6.46 -23.69
C ASP A 269 6.92 -5.33 -24.72
N VAL A 270 6.06 -4.32 -24.52
CA VAL A 270 6.07 -3.08 -25.29
C VAL A 270 7.06 -2.11 -24.62
N PRO A 271 8.11 -1.63 -25.31
CA PRO A 271 9.02 -0.64 -24.74
C PRO A 271 8.29 0.67 -24.43
N VAL A 272 8.47 1.20 -23.22
CA VAL A 272 7.80 2.45 -22.82
C VAL A 272 8.54 3.63 -23.45
N THR A 273 7.79 4.58 -23.99
CA THR A 273 8.31 5.80 -24.61
C THR A 273 7.47 7.01 -24.18
N SER A 274 8.02 8.21 -24.32
CA SER A 274 7.27 9.46 -24.12
C SER A 274 7.39 10.38 -25.32
N ASN A 275 6.26 10.98 -25.69
CA ASN A 275 6.21 12.05 -26.68
C ASN A 275 6.63 13.41 -26.10
N GLU A 276 6.75 13.56 -24.78
CA GLU A 276 7.17 14.81 -24.12
C GLU A 276 8.27 14.58 -23.09
N ASN A 277 9.01 15.64 -22.74
CA ASN A 277 9.91 15.59 -21.59
C ASN A 277 9.07 15.65 -20.32
N LEU A 278 9.14 14.60 -19.52
CA LEU A 278 8.52 14.46 -18.21
C LEU A 278 9.61 14.55 -17.13
N MET A 279 9.21 14.80 -15.88
CA MET A 279 10.15 14.97 -14.76
C MET A 279 11.10 13.78 -14.58
N PHE A 280 10.65 12.56 -14.88
CA PHE A 280 11.47 11.34 -14.78
C PHE A 280 11.55 10.55 -16.10
N PHE A 281 11.21 11.15 -17.25
CA PHE A 281 11.26 10.48 -18.56
C PHE A 281 11.59 11.45 -19.70
N ALA A 282 12.58 11.14 -20.55
CA ALA A 282 12.99 11.98 -21.67
C ALA A 282 12.22 11.70 -22.97
N LYS A 283 11.93 12.75 -23.74
CA LYS A 283 11.25 12.68 -25.03
C LYS A 283 12.08 11.89 -26.03
N GLY A 284 11.49 10.83 -26.59
CA GLY A 284 12.15 9.96 -27.57
C GLY A 284 13.06 8.89 -26.98
N ASP A 285 13.30 8.88 -25.67
CA ASP A 285 13.95 7.77 -24.99
C ASP A 285 13.02 6.56 -24.87
N THR A 286 13.62 5.41 -24.57
CA THR A 286 12.91 4.13 -24.43
C THR A 286 13.30 3.47 -23.11
N ALA A 287 12.31 3.04 -22.35
CA ALA A 287 12.49 2.33 -21.09
C ALA A 287 12.01 0.88 -21.16
N THR A 288 12.57 0.06 -20.28
CA THR A 288 12.24 -1.36 -20.09
C THR A 288 12.16 -1.66 -18.59
N ILE A 289 11.72 -2.84 -18.19
CA ILE A 289 11.64 -3.24 -16.77
C ILE A 289 12.91 -2.92 -15.94
N LYS A 290 14.09 -2.92 -16.56
CA LYS A 290 15.36 -2.52 -15.93
C LYS A 290 15.37 -1.09 -15.35
N ASN A 291 14.61 -0.16 -15.92
CA ASN A 291 14.51 1.23 -15.43
C ASN A 291 13.72 1.33 -14.11
N ILE A 292 12.97 0.28 -13.74
CA ILE A 292 12.12 0.21 -12.54
C ILE A 292 12.45 -1.00 -11.66
N THR A 293 13.57 -1.69 -11.91
CA THR A 293 14.06 -2.81 -11.10
C THR A 293 15.37 -2.43 -10.43
N TYR A 294 15.38 -2.44 -9.10
CA TYR A 294 16.61 -2.23 -8.35
C TYR A 294 17.54 -3.45 -8.45
N THR A 295 18.81 -3.24 -8.80
CA THR A 295 19.87 -4.24 -8.60
C THR A 295 21.11 -3.58 -8.00
N LYS A 296 21.74 -4.23 -7.01
CA LYS A 296 23.00 -3.78 -6.40
C LYS A 296 24.15 -3.56 -7.39
N SER A 297 24.03 -4.09 -8.60
CA SER A 297 25.01 -3.96 -9.69
C SER A 297 24.75 -2.81 -10.67
N THR A 298 23.57 -2.21 -10.66
CA THR A 298 23.17 -1.18 -11.64
C THR A 298 22.58 0.04 -10.95
N SER A 299 23.39 1.09 -10.86
CA SER A 299 23.03 2.49 -10.55
C SER A 299 22.16 2.73 -9.32
N SER A 300 22.72 3.43 -8.34
CA SER A 300 22.02 4.04 -7.20
C SER A 300 21.02 5.15 -7.59
N ALA A 301 20.79 5.39 -8.88
CA ALA A 301 19.91 6.43 -9.43
C ALA A 301 19.15 5.86 -10.64
N ALA A 302 17.85 6.14 -10.73
CA ALA A 302 17.02 5.76 -11.87
C ALA A 302 16.60 6.96 -12.73
N GLU A 303 16.57 6.73 -14.03
CA GLU A 303 16.13 7.65 -15.09
C GLU A 303 15.19 6.89 -16.05
N ASN A 304 14.33 7.62 -16.75
CA ASN A 304 13.32 7.06 -17.66
C ASN A 304 12.41 6.00 -16.99
N VAL A 305 11.93 6.34 -15.80
CA VAL A 305 11.06 5.46 -14.99
C VAL A 305 9.61 5.56 -15.46
N PHE A 306 8.82 4.52 -15.21
CA PHE A 306 7.44 4.46 -15.65
C PHE A 306 6.54 3.68 -14.69
N THR A 307 5.24 3.91 -14.81
CA THR A 307 4.17 3.16 -14.13
C THR A 307 3.84 1.88 -14.87
N VAL A 308 3.86 0.72 -14.20
CA VAL A 308 3.38 -0.55 -14.77
C VAL A 308 1.85 -0.66 -14.74
N PHE A 309 1.23 -0.37 -13.58
CA PHE A 309 -0.21 -0.52 -13.38
C PHE A 309 -0.84 0.82 -12.99
N GLN A 310 -1.58 1.42 -13.93
CA GLN A 310 -2.31 2.67 -13.67
C GLN A 310 -3.35 2.46 -12.55
N TYR A 311 -3.37 3.38 -11.58
CA TYR A 311 -4.24 3.32 -10.39
C TYR A 311 -4.05 2.05 -9.54
N GLY A 312 -2.90 1.38 -9.69
CA GLY A 312 -2.60 0.11 -9.04
C GLY A 312 -3.58 -1.01 -9.36
N ILE A 313 -4.21 -1.01 -10.54
CA ILE A 313 -5.13 -2.07 -10.99
C ILE A 313 -4.36 -3.05 -11.89
N PRO A 314 -4.17 -4.32 -11.48
CA PRO A 314 -3.43 -5.30 -12.27
C PRO A 314 -4.09 -5.59 -13.63
N ARG A 315 -3.25 -5.63 -14.66
CA ARG A 315 -3.62 -5.89 -16.06
C ARG A 315 -2.79 -7.02 -16.64
N THR A 316 -3.30 -7.63 -17.70
CA THR A 316 -2.53 -8.50 -18.61
C THR A 316 -2.58 -7.91 -20.02
N ALA A 317 -1.99 -8.63 -20.99
CA ALA A 317 -2.08 -8.32 -22.41
C ALA A 317 -3.50 -7.93 -22.88
N GLU A 318 -3.56 -7.13 -23.95
CA GLU A 318 -4.80 -6.56 -24.52
C GLU A 318 -5.63 -5.74 -23.51
N ASN A 319 -4.98 -5.20 -22.47
CA ASN A 319 -5.57 -4.45 -21.35
C ASN A 319 -6.64 -5.22 -20.55
N ALA A 320 -6.64 -6.55 -20.61
CA ALA A 320 -7.53 -7.37 -19.80
C ALA A 320 -7.24 -7.21 -18.29
N ILE A 321 -8.26 -7.38 -17.45
CA ILE A 321 -8.09 -7.41 -15.99
C ILE A 321 -7.40 -8.72 -15.60
N MET A 322 -6.38 -8.64 -14.76
CA MET A 322 -5.63 -9.83 -14.34
C MET A 322 -6.52 -10.85 -13.61
N PRO A 323 -6.53 -12.13 -14.04
CA PRO A 323 -7.30 -13.19 -13.39
C PRO A 323 -6.62 -13.67 -12.10
N HIS A 324 -7.32 -14.50 -11.32
CA HIS A 324 -6.83 -15.14 -10.10
C HIS A 324 -6.32 -14.20 -9.00
N THR A 325 -6.68 -12.91 -9.09
CA THR A 325 -6.42 -11.93 -8.03
C THR A 325 -7.36 -12.14 -6.83
N SER A 326 -7.04 -11.48 -5.71
CA SER A 326 -7.72 -11.59 -4.40
C SER A 326 -9.20 -11.17 -4.41
N GLN A 327 -9.62 -10.47 -5.47
CA GLN A 327 -10.97 -9.99 -5.76
C GLN A 327 -11.27 -10.25 -7.24
N ASP A 328 -12.54 -10.48 -7.58
CA ASP A 328 -12.91 -10.79 -8.97
C ASP A 328 -12.64 -9.66 -10.00
N SER A 329 -12.75 -10.01 -11.28
CA SER A 329 -12.46 -9.06 -12.37
C SER A 329 -13.46 -7.90 -12.45
N ALA A 330 -14.70 -8.09 -11.98
CA ALA A 330 -15.73 -7.06 -11.97
C ALA A 330 -15.46 -6.02 -10.85
N THR A 331 -15.00 -6.48 -9.69
CA THR A 331 -14.55 -5.67 -8.56
C THR A 331 -13.28 -4.88 -8.90
N ASN A 332 -12.32 -5.50 -9.60
CA ASN A 332 -11.15 -4.79 -10.13
C ASN A 332 -11.53 -3.68 -11.13
N LEU A 333 -12.46 -3.95 -12.05
CA LEU A 333 -12.96 -2.96 -13.00
C LEU A 333 -13.76 -1.85 -12.28
N SER A 334 -14.52 -2.20 -11.24
CA SER A 334 -15.23 -1.24 -10.37
C SER A 334 -14.24 -0.30 -9.65
N ASN A 335 -13.16 -0.84 -9.06
CA ASN A 335 -12.09 -0.01 -8.45
C ASN A 335 -11.53 0.98 -9.48
N TYR A 336 -11.14 0.49 -10.67
CA TYR A 336 -10.62 1.35 -11.75
C TYR A 336 -11.60 2.48 -12.11
N ASN A 337 -12.87 2.14 -12.37
CA ASN A 337 -13.89 3.10 -12.78
C ASN A 337 -14.25 4.11 -11.67
N ASN A 338 -14.20 3.69 -10.41
CA ASN A 338 -14.41 4.60 -9.27
C ASN A 338 -13.24 5.58 -9.13
N ILE A 339 -11.99 5.12 -9.26
CA ILE A 339 -10.80 5.98 -9.23
C ILE A 339 -10.82 7.00 -10.37
N VAL A 340 -11.16 6.58 -11.60
CA VAL A 340 -11.31 7.47 -12.76
C VAL A 340 -12.35 8.57 -12.48
N ARG A 341 -13.60 8.19 -12.18
CA ARG A 341 -14.71 9.15 -11.97
C ARG A 341 -14.42 10.12 -10.82
N LEU A 342 -13.80 9.63 -9.75
CA LEU A 342 -13.49 10.44 -8.58
C LEU A 342 -12.34 11.42 -8.86
N ASN A 343 -11.30 10.99 -9.60
CA ASN A 343 -10.23 11.87 -10.09
C ASN A 343 -10.76 12.99 -10.99
N GLU A 344 -11.63 12.64 -11.95
CA GLU A 344 -12.26 13.60 -12.88
C GLU A 344 -13.09 14.63 -12.10
N CYS A 345 -14.03 14.18 -11.26
CA CYS A 345 -14.89 15.07 -10.48
C CYS A 345 -14.10 15.99 -9.54
N VAL A 346 -13.09 15.48 -8.84
CA VAL A 346 -12.27 16.30 -7.93
C VAL A 346 -11.45 17.34 -8.71
N SER A 347 -10.79 16.95 -9.81
CA SER A 347 -9.99 17.88 -10.61
C SER A 347 -10.85 18.99 -11.24
N GLU A 348 -12.05 18.67 -11.74
CA GLU A 348 -13.01 19.67 -12.26
C GLU A 348 -13.56 20.61 -11.18
N SER A 349 -13.65 20.14 -9.92
CA SER A 349 -14.16 20.91 -8.78
C SER A 349 -13.12 21.78 -8.09
N LEU A 350 -11.83 21.61 -8.41
CA LEU A 350 -10.71 22.34 -7.81
C LEU A 350 -10.24 23.52 -8.67
N SER A 351 -10.12 24.69 -8.04
CA SER A 351 -9.59 25.91 -8.67
C SER A 351 -8.13 26.19 -8.34
N ASP A 352 -7.57 25.51 -7.35
CA ASP A 352 -6.21 25.72 -6.85
C ASP A 352 -5.23 24.66 -7.40
N VAL A 353 -4.04 24.61 -6.82
CA VAL A 353 -2.93 23.76 -7.31
C VAL A 353 -3.21 22.26 -7.19
N TRP A 354 -4.14 21.86 -6.32
CA TRP A 354 -4.39 20.46 -6.00
C TRP A 354 -5.13 19.71 -7.12
N LYS A 355 -5.74 20.44 -8.07
CA LYS A 355 -6.31 19.87 -9.31
C LYS A 355 -5.25 19.16 -10.19
N ASN A 356 -3.97 19.51 -10.00
CA ASN A 356 -2.84 18.98 -10.76
C ASN A 356 -2.25 17.70 -10.12
N TYR A 357 -2.83 17.23 -9.02
CA TYR A 357 -2.53 15.95 -8.38
C TYR A 357 -3.68 14.98 -8.63
N PHE A 358 -3.37 13.70 -8.76
CA PHE A 358 -4.35 12.63 -8.93
C PHE A 358 -4.13 11.53 -7.89
N TYR A 359 -5.21 10.84 -7.53
CA TYR A 359 -5.18 9.67 -6.67
C TYR A 359 -4.80 8.44 -7.50
N ASN A 360 -3.67 7.80 -7.14
CA ASN A 360 -3.14 6.61 -7.80
C ASN A 360 -3.60 5.30 -7.13
N GLY A 361 -4.66 5.36 -6.31
CA GLY A 361 -5.31 4.20 -5.70
C GLY A 361 -5.00 3.99 -4.22
N SER A 362 -5.66 2.99 -3.63
CA SER A 362 -5.45 2.58 -2.24
C SER A 362 -5.58 1.08 -2.05
N VAL A 363 -4.81 0.51 -1.12
CA VAL A 363 -4.93 -0.89 -0.69
C VAL A 363 -5.39 -0.98 0.78
N TRP A 364 -6.24 -1.96 1.08
CA TRP A 364 -6.77 -2.27 2.41
C TRP A 364 -7.02 -3.78 2.56
N ILE A 365 -7.42 -4.23 3.75
CA ILE A 365 -7.71 -5.63 4.05
C ILE A 365 -9.21 -5.86 4.25
N ASN A 366 -9.70 -7.00 3.77
CA ASN A 366 -11.06 -7.44 4.03
C ASN A 366 -11.25 -7.90 5.48
N THR A 367 -11.90 -7.03 6.25
CA THR A 367 -12.31 -7.21 7.64
C THR A 367 -13.83 -7.28 7.81
N ASP A 368 -14.61 -7.29 6.72
CA ASP A 368 -16.07 -7.32 6.74
C ASP A 368 -16.60 -8.50 7.58
N GLY A 369 -17.58 -8.20 8.43
CA GLY A 369 -18.19 -9.15 9.36
C GLY A 369 -17.31 -9.65 10.51
N LEU A 370 -16.06 -9.20 10.63
CA LEU A 370 -15.14 -9.62 11.71
C LEU A 370 -15.22 -8.72 12.94
N THR A 371 -15.11 -9.31 14.13
CA THR A 371 -14.83 -8.56 15.37
C THR A 371 -13.37 -8.11 15.41
N HIS A 372 -13.02 -7.10 16.23
CA HIS A 372 -11.64 -6.61 16.33
C HIS A 372 -10.60 -7.70 16.59
N ASP A 373 -10.88 -8.63 17.52
CA ASP A 373 -9.98 -9.76 17.80
C ASP A 373 -9.76 -10.68 16.58
N GLN A 374 -10.80 -10.87 15.75
CA GLN A 374 -10.72 -11.65 14.51
C GLN A 374 -9.98 -10.90 13.39
N GLN A 375 -10.09 -9.57 13.35
CA GLN A 375 -9.29 -8.72 12.45
C GLN A 375 -7.81 -8.85 12.79
N VAL A 376 -7.46 -8.78 14.09
CA VAL A 376 -6.09 -8.98 14.58
C VAL A 376 -5.60 -10.40 14.31
N GLU A 377 -6.42 -11.42 14.53
CA GLU A 377 -6.09 -12.82 14.19
C GLU A 377 -5.80 -12.98 12.69
N LEU A 378 -6.63 -12.41 11.81
CA LEU A 378 -6.44 -12.44 10.36
C LEU A 378 -5.10 -11.82 9.97
N MET A 379 -4.81 -10.61 10.44
CA MET A 379 -3.56 -9.91 10.11
C MET A 379 -2.32 -10.66 10.62
N ILE A 380 -2.36 -11.21 11.84
CA ILE A 380 -1.26 -12.00 12.43
C ILE A 380 -1.09 -13.35 11.71
N LYS A 381 -2.18 -13.96 11.25
CA LYS A 381 -2.18 -15.23 10.53
C LYS A 381 -1.58 -15.08 9.14
N ALA A 382 -2.01 -14.10 8.36
CA ALA A 382 -1.45 -13.80 7.04
C ALA A 382 0.02 -13.37 7.14
N GLY A 383 0.35 -12.53 8.14
CA GLY A 383 1.73 -12.12 8.38
C GLY A 383 2.33 -11.41 7.17
N GLY A 384 3.46 -11.92 6.67
CA GLY A 384 4.14 -11.37 5.50
C GLY A 384 3.39 -11.51 4.16
N SER A 385 2.29 -12.27 4.10
CA SER A 385 1.46 -12.40 2.88
C SER A 385 0.18 -11.56 2.93
N ILE A 386 0.05 -10.63 3.88
CA ILE A 386 -1.17 -9.84 4.09
C ILE A 386 -1.53 -8.97 2.87
N GLY A 387 -0.52 -8.43 2.18
CA GLY A 387 -0.67 -7.68 0.93
C GLY A 387 -0.63 -8.50 -0.36
N SER A 388 -0.58 -9.85 -0.32
CA SER A 388 -0.58 -10.67 -1.55
C SER A 388 -1.81 -10.33 -2.41
N ALA A 389 -1.62 -10.25 -3.72
CA ALA A 389 -2.71 -10.02 -4.66
C ALA A 389 -3.40 -11.32 -5.11
N ASP A 390 -3.02 -12.51 -4.61
CA ASP A 390 -3.59 -13.80 -5.01
C ASP A 390 -5.03 -14.01 -4.51
N SER A 391 -5.81 -14.82 -5.22
CA SER A 391 -7.20 -15.25 -4.91
C SER A 391 -7.46 -15.79 -3.50
N THR A 392 -6.43 -16.15 -2.73
CA THR A 392 -6.57 -16.60 -1.32
C THR A 392 -6.40 -15.48 -0.29
N SER A 393 -5.95 -14.30 -0.74
CA SER A 393 -5.63 -13.15 0.10
C SER A 393 -6.86 -12.33 0.48
N SER A 394 -6.71 -11.58 1.57
CA SER A 394 -7.69 -10.61 2.05
C SER A 394 -7.42 -9.19 1.54
N ALA A 395 -6.32 -8.94 0.83
CA ALA A 395 -6.05 -7.63 0.21
C ALA A 395 -7.14 -7.23 -0.79
N ARG A 396 -7.45 -5.94 -0.86
CA ARG A 396 -8.51 -5.35 -1.70
C ARG A 396 -8.12 -3.94 -2.16
N GLY A 397 -8.79 -3.48 -3.21
CA GLY A 397 -8.58 -2.15 -3.79
C GLY A 397 -7.62 -2.16 -4.96
N SER A 398 -6.65 -1.27 -4.92
CA SER A 398 -5.54 -1.19 -5.88
C SER A 398 -4.46 -2.20 -5.49
N LEU A 399 -4.61 -3.45 -5.94
CA LEU A 399 -3.71 -4.55 -5.58
C LEU A 399 -2.26 -4.36 -6.05
N ALA A 400 -2.02 -3.46 -7.00
CA ALA A 400 -0.69 -3.01 -7.43
C ALA A 400 -0.43 -1.54 -7.02
N ALA A 401 -0.96 -1.07 -5.89
CA ALA A 401 -0.76 0.31 -5.43
C ALA A 401 0.72 0.59 -5.13
N PHE A 402 1.24 1.65 -5.75
CA PHE A 402 2.57 2.20 -5.50
C PHE A 402 2.56 3.72 -5.76
N ASN A 403 3.59 4.43 -5.31
CA ASN A 403 3.89 5.80 -5.75
C ASN A 403 5.16 5.84 -6.61
N ILE A 404 5.07 6.38 -7.84
CA ILE A 404 6.23 6.40 -8.76
C ILE A 404 7.45 7.12 -8.20
N THR A 405 7.25 8.04 -7.25
CA THR A 405 8.32 8.82 -6.63
C THR A 405 8.83 8.27 -5.30
N MET A 406 8.20 7.24 -4.71
CA MET A 406 8.61 6.68 -3.42
C MET A 406 8.91 5.17 -3.47
N GLU A 407 8.34 4.48 -4.45
CA GLU A 407 8.33 3.03 -4.61
C GLU A 407 8.67 2.65 -6.06
N THR A 408 9.47 3.46 -6.77
CA THR A 408 9.86 3.27 -8.19
C THR A 408 10.32 1.83 -8.46
N PHE A 409 11.12 1.30 -7.54
CA PHE A 409 11.76 -0.02 -7.60
C PHE A 409 10.95 -1.17 -7.00
N ALA A 410 9.76 -0.87 -6.46
CA ALA A 410 8.89 -1.82 -5.76
C ALA A 410 7.56 -2.04 -6.49
N GLN A 411 7.52 -1.79 -7.80
CA GLN A 411 6.31 -2.02 -8.63
C GLN A 411 6.08 -3.51 -8.94
N THR A 412 7.16 -4.28 -9.16
CA THR A 412 7.10 -5.68 -9.60
C THR A 412 8.33 -6.43 -9.06
N PHE A 413 8.18 -7.71 -8.67
CA PHE A 413 9.30 -8.52 -8.16
C PHE A 413 9.48 -9.84 -8.90
N GLY A 414 10.73 -10.18 -9.18
CA GLY A 414 11.11 -11.43 -9.86
C GLY A 414 10.64 -11.57 -11.31
N VAL A 415 10.12 -10.49 -11.88
CA VAL A 415 9.63 -10.40 -13.25
C VAL A 415 10.81 -10.14 -14.20
N SER A 416 10.94 -10.93 -15.25
CA SER A 416 11.90 -10.70 -16.34
C SER A 416 11.25 -10.08 -17.58
N GLN A 417 9.93 -10.22 -17.73
CA GLN A 417 9.12 -9.71 -18.83
C GLN A 417 7.75 -9.27 -18.26
N ILE A 418 7.37 -8.02 -18.48
CA ILE A 418 6.14 -7.43 -17.93
C ILE A 418 4.89 -8.18 -18.43
N HIS A 419 4.83 -8.55 -19.71
CA HIS A 419 3.65 -9.20 -20.28
C HIS A 419 3.34 -10.59 -19.71
N THR A 420 4.31 -11.24 -19.04
CA THR A 420 4.10 -12.57 -18.41
C THR A 420 3.62 -12.50 -16.97
N MET A 421 3.37 -11.31 -16.41
CA MET A 421 2.99 -11.15 -15.01
C MET A 421 1.65 -11.81 -14.66
N ASP A 422 1.61 -12.42 -13.48
CA ASP A 422 0.40 -12.93 -12.84
C ASP A 422 0.22 -12.37 -11.42
N ALA A 423 -0.86 -12.78 -10.74
CA ALA A 423 -1.27 -12.26 -9.43
C ALA A 423 -0.23 -12.48 -8.32
N SER A 424 0.65 -13.49 -8.44
CA SER A 424 1.70 -13.76 -7.45
C SER A 424 2.87 -12.78 -7.56
N GLN A 425 3.04 -12.14 -8.73
CA GLN A 425 4.12 -11.19 -9.02
C GLN A 425 3.68 -9.72 -8.87
N VAL A 426 2.39 -9.49 -8.58
CA VAL A 426 1.83 -8.16 -8.28
C VAL A 426 2.24 -7.76 -6.87
N PHE A 427 2.86 -6.58 -6.75
CA PHE A 427 3.31 -6.02 -5.49
C PHE A 427 2.60 -4.71 -5.15
N ASN A 428 2.46 -4.42 -3.85
CA ASN A 428 1.94 -3.17 -3.31
C ASN A 428 2.56 -2.89 -1.95
N CYS A 429 2.26 -1.72 -1.38
CA CYS A 429 2.77 -1.26 -0.08
C CYS A 429 2.68 -2.33 1.03
N MET A 430 1.58 -3.10 1.12
CA MET A 430 1.36 -4.14 2.14
C MET A 430 2.18 -5.44 1.93
N GLY A 431 3.06 -5.50 0.92
CA GLY A 431 4.09 -6.53 0.82
C GLY A 431 5.35 -6.22 1.64
N CYS A 432 5.63 -4.94 1.90
CA CYS A 432 6.69 -4.49 2.83
C CYS A 432 6.11 -4.12 4.21
N HIS A 433 4.94 -3.49 4.22
CA HIS A 433 4.21 -3.11 5.42
C HIS A 433 3.33 -4.29 5.88
N THR A 434 3.83 -5.08 6.83
CA THR A 434 3.20 -6.34 7.26
C THR A 434 3.22 -6.50 8.79
N THR A 435 2.47 -7.47 9.33
CA THR A 435 2.51 -7.77 10.78
C THR A 435 3.72 -8.58 11.23
N VAL A 436 4.63 -8.96 10.32
CA VAL A 436 5.83 -9.74 10.62
C VAL A 436 7.07 -8.90 10.36
N ALA A 437 7.97 -8.84 11.36
CA ALA A 437 9.24 -8.13 11.24
C ALA A 437 10.38 -8.82 12.00
N THR A 438 11.60 -8.47 11.61
CA THR A 438 12.78 -8.58 12.46
C THR A 438 12.94 -7.28 13.22
N VAL A 439 13.09 -7.36 14.55
CA VAL A 439 13.23 -6.19 15.42
C VAL A 439 14.45 -6.41 16.31
N THR A 440 15.35 -5.42 16.40
CA THR A 440 16.48 -5.46 17.34
C THR A 440 16.17 -4.57 18.55
N VAL A 441 16.22 -5.15 19.74
CA VAL A 441 16.06 -4.43 21.01
C VAL A 441 17.34 -4.63 21.83
N GLY A 442 18.11 -3.55 22.01
CA GLY A 442 19.40 -3.53 22.67
C GLY A 442 20.41 -4.39 21.91
N LYS A 443 20.72 -5.57 22.47
CA LYS A 443 21.66 -6.55 21.87
C LYS A 443 20.96 -7.81 21.36
N SER A 444 19.63 -7.81 21.29
CA SER A 444 18.82 -8.98 20.96
C SER A 444 17.98 -8.73 19.71
N THR A 445 18.16 -9.58 18.70
CA THR A 445 17.40 -9.52 17.45
C THR A 445 16.32 -10.61 17.43
N PHE A 446 15.07 -10.18 17.29
CA PHE A 446 13.87 -11.01 17.32
C PHE A 446 13.32 -11.16 15.90
N LYS A 447 13.69 -12.26 15.23
CA LYS A 447 13.23 -12.58 13.87
C LYS A 447 11.81 -13.12 13.87
N ASN A 448 11.05 -12.83 12.81
CA ASN A 448 9.66 -13.28 12.63
C ASN A 448 8.70 -12.86 13.76
N SER A 449 8.98 -11.73 14.41
CA SER A 449 8.15 -11.17 15.47
C SER A 449 6.81 -10.72 14.90
N LYS A 450 5.71 -10.98 15.62
CA LYS A 450 4.35 -10.68 15.14
C LYS A 450 3.66 -9.58 15.93
N SER A 451 3.28 -8.50 15.26
CA SER A 451 2.42 -7.44 15.82
C SER A 451 1.75 -6.64 14.70
N PRO A 452 0.45 -6.28 14.80
CA PRO A 452 -0.18 -5.32 13.90
C PRO A 452 0.53 -3.95 13.88
N LEU A 453 1.23 -3.56 14.94
CA LEU A 453 2.01 -2.31 14.95
C LEU A 453 3.17 -2.33 13.94
N TYR A 454 3.57 -3.49 13.43
CA TYR A 454 4.69 -3.62 12.49
C TYR A 454 4.35 -3.25 11.04
N PHE A 455 3.07 -2.96 10.74
CA PHE A 455 2.69 -2.22 9.54
C PHE A 455 3.42 -0.87 9.45
N SER A 456 3.65 -0.17 10.57
CA SER A 456 4.50 1.03 10.59
C SER A 456 5.96 0.63 10.78
N HIS A 457 6.79 0.67 9.73
CA HIS A 457 8.22 0.38 9.89
C HIS A 457 8.93 1.43 10.76
N ILE A 458 8.46 2.68 10.75
CA ILE A 458 9.05 3.75 11.57
C ILE A 458 8.83 3.51 13.07
N PHE A 459 7.75 2.83 13.48
CA PHE A 459 7.60 2.35 14.87
C PHE A 459 8.64 1.27 15.24
N ARG A 460 8.98 0.36 14.31
CA ARG A 460 10.01 -0.67 14.52
C ARG A 460 11.39 -0.04 14.66
N SER A 461 11.68 0.94 13.81
CA SER A 461 12.88 1.77 13.88
C SER A 461 12.95 2.55 15.21
N TYR A 462 11.83 3.16 15.64
CA TYR A 462 11.72 3.90 16.90
C TYR A 462 12.02 3.05 18.13
N LEU A 463 11.45 1.85 18.19
CA LEU A 463 11.73 0.86 19.24
C LEU A 463 13.22 0.47 19.24
N SER A 464 13.81 0.27 18.05
CA SER A 464 15.21 -0.12 17.90
C SER A 464 16.16 1.00 18.34
N VAL A 465 16.01 2.22 17.84
CA VAL A 465 16.87 3.37 18.19
C VAL A 465 16.75 3.73 19.66
N SER A 466 15.53 3.67 20.23
CA SER A 466 15.29 3.91 21.66
C SER A 466 15.92 2.88 22.59
N SER A 467 16.34 1.72 22.05
CA SER A 467 17.06 0.68 22.78
C SER A 467 18.59 0.76 22.63
N GLY A 468 19.09 1.76 21.89
CA GLY A 468 20.52 2.00 21.65
C GLY A 468 21.08 1.36 20.37
N VAL A 469 20.22 0.87 19.46
CA VAL A 469 20.64 0.41 18.12
C VAL A 469 20.95 1.63 17.25
N SER A 470 22.03 1.60 16.47
CA SER A 470 22.39 2.70 15.57
C SER A 470 21.49 2.76 14.33
N VAL A 471 21.26 3.96 13.78
CA VAL A 471 20.51 4.16 12.53
C VAL A 471 21.11 3.32 11.39
N ASP A 472 22.43 3.35 11.21
CA ASP A 472 23.17 2.52 10.24
C ASP A 472 22.90 1.00 10.34
N GLU A 473 22.54 0.48 11.52
CA GLU A 473 22.20 -0.92 11.73
C GLU A 473 20.73 -1.19 11.40
N ILE A 474 19.84 -0.26 11.76
CA ILE A 474 18.42 -0.28 11.37
C ILE A 474 18.30 -0.26 9.84
N GLU A 475 19.00 0.65 9.15
CA GLU A 475 18.99 0.73 7.68
C GLU A 475 19.41 -0.57 7.01
N LYS A 476 20.53 -1.15 7.45
CA LYS A 476 21.01 -2.44 6.93
C LYS A 476 20.00 -3.56 7.15
N LEU A 477 19.29 -3.56 8.29
CA LEU A 477 18.24 -4.53 8.57
C LEU A 477 17.07 -4.37 7.59
N ARG A 478 16.58 -3.14 7.36
CA ARG A 478 15.45 -2.85 6.47
C ARG A 478 15.75 -3.20 5.00
N ILE A 479 16.94 -2.83 4.51
CA ILE A 479 17.40 -3.19 3.17
C ILE A 479 17.53 -4.72 3.04
N GLN A 480 18.00 -5.42 4.07
CA GLN A 480 18.06 -6.88 4.03
C GLN A 480 16.65 -7.51 4.06
N GLU A 481 15.71 -7.01 4.86
CA GLU A 481 14.32 -7.49 4.85
C GLU A 481 13.66 -7.34 3.48
N PHE A 482 13.91 -6.22 2.78
CA PHE A 482 13.44 -6.02 1.41
C PHE A 482 14.07 -7.01 0.43
N ILE A 483 15.39 -7.23 0.50
CA ILE A 483 16.06 -8.24 -0.33
C ILE A 483 15.52 -9.65 -0.04
N ASP A 484 15.25 -9.97 1.23
CA ASP A 484 14.62 -11.23 1.61
C ASP A 484 13.17 -11.35 1.07
N VAL A 485 12.48 -10.25 0.75
CA VAL A 485 11.22 -10.27 -0.05
C VAL A 485 11.54 -10.55 -1.52
N LEU A 486 12.44 -9.77 -2.15
CA LEU A 486 12.85 -9.97 -3.56
C LEU A 486 13.28 -11.41 -3.87
N GLU A 487 14.09 -12.00 -2.98
CA GLU A 487 14.64 -13.35 -3.13
C GLU A 487 13.58 -14.43 -2.94
N ARG A 488 12.59 -14.23 -2.06
CA ARG A 488 11.46 -15.17 -1.91
C ARG A 488 10.59 -15.21 -3.15
N GLU A 489 10.17 -14.06 -3.67
CA GLU A 489 9.30 -14.02 -4.86
C GLU A 489 10.04 -14.52 -6.13
N THR A 490 11.37 -14.38 -6.21
CA THR A 490 12.15 -14.98 -7.32
C THR A 490 12.35 -16.49 -7.21
N ASP A 491 12.39 -17.08 -6.01
CA ASP A 491 12.55 -18.53 -5.83
C ASP A 491 11.22 -19.31 -5.86
N PHE A 492 10.07 -18.65 -5.64
CA PHE A 492 8.77 -19.23 -5.98
C PHE A 492 8.65 -19.51 -7.48
N ASN A 493 9.16 -18.60 -8.33
CA ASN A 493 9.13 -18.71 -9.80
C ASN A 493 10.08 -19.77 -10.40
N LYS A 494 10.69 -20.64 -9.59
CA LYS A 494 11.57 -21.75 -10.02
C LYS A 494 10.98 -23.14 -9.73
N LYS A 495 9.73 -23.24 -9.29
CA LYS A 495 9.03 -24.50 -8.96
C LYS A 495 7.78 -24.68 -9.81
#